data_AF-A0A6J7EBU2-F1
#
_entry.id   AF-A0A6J7EBU2-F1
#
_cell.length_a   1.000
_cell.length_b   1.000
_cell.length_c   1.000
_cell.angle_alpha   90.00
_cell.angle_beta   90.00
_cell.angle_gamma   90.00
#
_symmetry.space_group_name_H-M   'P 1'
#
loop_
_entity.id
_entity.type
_entity.pdbx_description
1 polymer ?
#
loop_
_entity_poly.entity_id
_entity_poly.type
_entity_poly.pdbx_seq_one_letter_code
_entity_poly.pdbx_strand_id
1 'polypeptide(L)'
;MEKFAYLAVMGFAVVGSIWLEFFLRTNVLRRTRRLILSIAPVIVVFVIWDVYAISRSHWTFDPQRTTGVLLPGRLPIEELVFFLVIPLASILTLEAVRAVKGWDVGEDQ
;
A
#
# COMPACT_ATOMS: atom_id res chain seq x y z
N MET A 1 -23.75 -4.61 -2.27
CA MET A 1 -22.62 -5.15 -1.47
C MET A 1 -21.28 -5.16 -2.24
N GLU A 2 -21.23 -4.74 -3.51
CA GLU A 2 -19.98 -4.81 -4.30
C GLU A 2 -19.02 -3.61 -4.12
N LYS A 3 -19.53 -2.46 -3.67
CA LYS A 3 -18.76 -1.21 -3.46
C LYS A 3 -17.67 -1.28 -2.41
N PHE A 4 -17.76 -2.24 -1.48
CA PHE A 4 -16.82 -2.37 -0.37
C PHE A 4 -15.85 -3.53 -0.54
N ALA A 5 -15.98 -4.33 -1.60
CA ALA A 5 -15.11 -5.48 -1.80
C ALA A 5 -13.63 -5.05 -1.91
N TYR A 6 -13.36 -3.96 -2.62
CA TYR A 6 -12.00 -3.41 -2.76
C TYR A 6 -11.42 -2.95 -1.40
N LEU A 7 -12.21 -2.19 -0.64
CA LEU A 7 -11.83 -1.75 0.70
C LEU A 7 -11.68 -2.93 1.68
N ALA A 8 -12.50 -3.97 1.55
CA ALA A 8 -12.44 -5.16 2.38
C ALA A 8 -11.18 -5.98 2.10
N VAL A 9 -10.78 -6.13 0.83
CA VAL A 9 -9.51 -6.78 0.46
C VAL A 9 -8.33 -5.99 0.99
N MET A 10 -8.32 -4.66 0.83
CA MET A 10 -7.27 -3.82 1.39
C MET A 10 -7.25 -3.89 2.92
N GLY A 11 -8.40 -3.84 3.57
CA GLY A 11 -8.53 -3.99 5.02
C GLY A 11 -8.00 -5.35 5.50
N PHE A 12 -8.34 -6.43 4.81
CA PHE A 12 -7.82 -7.76 5.09
C PHE A 12 -6.28 -7.83 4.95
N ALA A 13 -5.74 -7.26 3.87
CA ALA A 13 -4.30 -7.21 3.64
C ALA A 13 -3.56 -6.42 4.73
N VAL A 14 -4.09 -5.26 5.13
CA VAL A 14 -3.54 -4.45 6.23
C VAL A 14 -3.62 -5.20 7.55
N VAL A 15 -4.79 -5.74 7.90
CA VAL A 15 -4.99 -6.44 9.18
C VAL A 15 -4.10 -7.68 9.28
N GLY A 16 -4.01 -8.46 8.20
CA GLY A 16 -3.10 -9.61 8.13
C GLY A 16 -1.63 -9.22 8.31
N SER A 17 -1.23 -8.07 7.77
CA SER A 17 0.16 -7.60 7.84
C SER A 17 0.51 -6.93 9.17
N ILE A 18 -0.39 -6.11 9.74
CA ILE A 18 -0.19 -5.44 11.04
C ILE A 18 -0.10 -6.47 12.18
N TRP A 19 -0.81 -7.59 12.07
CA TRP A 19 -0.71 -8.68 13.04
C TRP A 19 0.73 -9.19 13.19
N LEU A 20 1.50 -9.23 12.09
CA LEU A 20 2.89 -9.65 12.09
C LEU A 20 3.78 -8.68 12.88
N GLU A 21 3.54 -7.37 12.79
CA GLU A 21 4.30 -6.38 13.55
C GLU A 21 4.07 -6.50 15.06
N PHE A 22 2.82 -6.75 15.47
CA PHE A 22 2.48 -6.94 16.88
C PHE A 22 3.12 -8.22 17.44
N PHE A 23 3.10 -9.32 16.68
CA PHE A 23 3.62 -10.61 17.13
C PHE A 23 5.15 -10.68 17.10
N LEU A 24 5.79 -10.12 16.07
CA LEU A 24 7.25 -10.22 15.85
C LEU A 24 8.03 -8.98 16.30
N ARG A 25 7.35 -7.92 16.76
CA ARG A 25 7.96 -6.65 17.23
C ARG A 25 9.01 -6.10 16.27
N THR A 26 8.71 -6.11 14.97
CA THR A 26 9.64 -5.70 13.91
C THR A 26 9.99 -4.20 13.91
N ASN A 27 9.34 -3.37 14.76
CA ASN A 27 9.61 -1.93 14.95
C ASN A 27 9.57 -1.11 13.63
N VAL A 28 8.90 -1.60 12.59
CA VAL A 28 8.85 -0.97 11.26
C VAL A 28 8.15 0.39 11.34
N LEU A 29 7.02 0.47 12.06
CA LEU A 29 6.30 1.73 12.26
C LEU A 29 7.11 2.74 13.09
N ARG A 30 8.09 2.28 13.88
CA ARG A 30 8.97 3.12 14.69
C ARG A 30 10.04 3.81 13.84
N ARG A 31 10.37 3.25 12.66
CA ARG A 31 11.23 3.87 11.63
C ARG A 31 10.38 4.57 10.55
N THR A 32 9.36 5.33 10.97
CA THR A 32 8.38 5.98 10.06
C THR A 32 9.04 6.78 8.94
N ARG A 33 10.17 7.44 9.22
CA ARG A 33 10.90 8.23 8.20
C ARG A 33 11.44 7.36 7.06
N ARG A 34 12.06 6.20 7.37
CA ARG A 34 12.57 5.27 6.35
C ARG A 34 11.40 4.68 5.55
N LEU A 35 10.34 4.28 6.25
CA LEU A 35 9.12 3.75 5.63
C LEU A 35 8.51 4.75 4.64
N ILE A 36 8.35 6.01 5.04
CA ILE A 36 7.84 7.08 4.16
C ILE A 36 8.77 7.28 2.96
N LEU A 37 10.09 7.33 3.16
CA LEU A 37 11.05 7.51 2.06
C LEU A 37 11.05 6.33 1.08
N SER A 38 10.75 5.11 1.54
CA SER A 38 10.63 3.93 0.67
C SER A 38 9.31 3.90 -0.10
N ILE A 39 8.21 4.30 0.52
CA ILE A 39 6.87 4.24 -0.08
C ILE A 39 6.57 5.47 -0.95
N ALA A 40 7.08 6.65 -0.59
CA ALA A 40 6.76 7.89 -1.30
C ALA A 40 7.09 7.88 -2.80
N PRO A 41 8.26 7.36 -3.26
CA PRO A 41 8.55 7.26 -4.69
C PRO A 41 7.53 6.39 -5.43
N VAL A 42 7.08 5.29 -4.81
CA VAL A 42 6.06 4.40 -5.37
C VAL A 42 4.75 5.17 -5.54
N ILE A 43 4.27 5.82 -4.47
CA ILE A 43 3.03 6.60 -4.53
C ILE A 43 3.12 7.66 -5.63
N VAL A 44 4.21 8.43 -5.70
CA VAL A 44 4.35 9.52 -6.68
C VAL A 44 4.31 8.99 -8.12
N VAL A 45 5.11 7.96 -8.44
CA VAL A 45 5.20 7.42 -9.80
C VAL A 45 3.88 6.83 -10.25
N PHE A 46 3.24 6.01 -9.41
CA PHE A 46 2.00 5.32 -9.79
C PHE A 46 0.79 6.25 -9.82
N VAL A 47 0.68 7.22 -8.90
CA VAL A 47 -0.38 8.23 -8.96
C VAL A 47 -0.29 9.07 -10.24
N ILE A 48 0.91 9.52 -10.62
CA ILE A 48 1.11 10.29 -11.86
C ILE A 48 0.73 9.45 -13.07
N TRP A 49 1.18 8.19 -13.11
CA TRP A 49 0.88 7.27 -14.21
C TRP A 49 -0.62 7.01 -14.36
N ASP A 50 -1.32 6.74 -13.25
CA ASP A 50 -2.75 6.45 -13.28
C ASP A 50 -3.56 7.67 -13.70
N VAL A 51 -3.26 8.84 -13.14
CA VAL A 51 -3.91 10.09 -13.56
C VAL A 51 -3.70 10.33 -15.05
N TYR A 52 -2.48 10.09 -15.57
CA TYR A 52 -2.20 10.18 -16.99
C TYR A 52 -3.05 9.18 -17.80
N ALA A 53 -3.06 7.91 -17.43
CA ALA A 53 -3.81 6.87 -18.14
C ALA A 53 -5.32 7.14 -18.16
N ILE A 54 -5.88 7.59 -17.04
CA ILE A 54 -7.30 7.99 -16.92
C ILE A 54 -7.59 9.21 -17.82
N SER A 55 -6.70 10.21 -17.81
CA SER A 55 -6.87 11.42 -18.62
C SER A 55 -6.86 11.12 -20.13
N ARG A 56 -6.14 10.08 -20.54
CA ARG A 56 -6.07 9.60 -21.93
C ARG A 56 -7.18 8.60 -22.28
N SER A 57 -8.08 8.30 -21.35
CA SER A 57 -9.11 7.27 -21.49
C SER A 57 -8.53 5.91 -21.88
N HIS A 58 -7.27 5.62 -21.48
CA HIS A 58 -6.67 4.30 -21.68
C HIS A 58 -7.43 3.23 -20.87
N TRP A 59 -7.94 3.63 -19.71
CA TRP A 59 -8.80 2.81 -18.86
C TRP A 59 -9.66 3.69 -17.96
N THR A 60 -10.76 3.15 -17.46
CA THR A 60 -11.72 3.83 -16.60
C THR A 60 -12.09 2.93 -15.44
N PHE A 61 -12.21 3.50 -14.25
CA PHE A 61 -12.71 2.79 -13.08
C PHE A 61 -14.23 2.71 -13.09
N ASP A 62 -14.78 1.55 -12.75
CA ASP A 62 -16.22 1.37 -12.61
C ASP A 62 -16.70 2.08 -11.32
N PRO A 63 -17.50 3.15 -11.41
CA PRO A 63 -18.00 3.89 -10.25
C PRO A 63 -18.85 3.02 -9.31
N GLN A 64 -19.36 1.88 -9.79
CA GLN A 64 -20.15 0.94 -9.00
C GLN A 64 -19.30 0.08 -8.06
N ARG A 65 -17.98 0.01 -8.27
CA ARG A 65 -17.03 -0.76 -7.46
C ARG A 65 -16.21 0.10 -6.51
N THR A 66 -16.14 1.41 -6.77
CA THR A 66 -15.46 2.40 -5.93
C THR A 66 -16.45 3.13 -5.00
N THR A 67 -15.96 3.73 -3.93
CA THR A 67 -16.74 4.60 -3.01
C THR A 67 -17.27 5.86 -3.68
N GLY A 68 -16.73 6.23 -4.84
CA GLY A 68 -17.09 7.44 -5.58
C GLY A 68 -16.34 8.69 -5.11
N VAL A 69 -15.41 8.55 -4.15
CA VAL A 69 -14.50 9.62 -3.75
C VAL A 69 -13.35 9.68 -4.75
N LEU A 70 -13.31 10.74 -5.55
CA LEU A 70 -12.31 10.96 -6.58
C LEU A 70 -11.36 12.08 -6.17
N LEU A 71 -10.06 11.82 -6.28
CA LEU A 71 -8.99 12.78 -6.17
C LEU A 71 -8.84 13.59 -7.48
N PRO A 72 -8.08 14.71 -7.46
CA PRO A 72 -7.75 15.46 -8.68
C PRO A 72 -7.21 14.51 -9.76
N GLY A 73 -7.71 14.63 -11.00
CA GLY A 73 -7.37 13.70 -12.09
C GLY A 73 -8.30 12.48 -12.21
N ARG A 74 -9.41 12.44 -11.45
CA ARG A 74 -10.42 11.35 -11.46
C ARG A 74 -9.88 10.02 -10.93
N LEU A 75 -8.85 10.07 -10.09
CA LEU A 75 -8.28 8.90 -9.43
C LEU A 75 -9.13 8.52 -8.21
N PRO A 76 -9.64 7.28 -8.10
CA PRO A 76 -10.34 6.83 -6.91
C PRO A 76 -9.44 6.85 -5.67
N ILE A 77 -10.00 7.20 -4.50
CA ILE A 77 -9.25 7.19 -3.24
C ILE A 77 -8.69 5.80 -2.90
N GLU A 78 -9.38 4.75 -3.35
CA GLU A 78 -8.98 3.35 -3.18
C GLU A 78 -7.62 3.06 -3.80
N GLU A 79 -7.29 3.68 -4.95
CA GLU A 79 -5.99 3.49 -5.61
C GLU A 79 -4.87 4.11 -4.77
N LEU A 80 -5.10 5.29 -4.18
CA LEU A 80 -4.13 5.89 -3.27
C LEU A 80 -3.91 5.02 -2.03
N VAL A 81 -4.98 4.45 -1.47
CA VAL A 81 -4.90 3.51 -0.35
C VAL A 81 -4.15 2.24 -0.77
N PHE A 82 -4.39 1.73 -1.97
CA PHE A 82 -3.70 0.56 -2.51
C PHE A 82 -2.18 0.80 -2.61
N PHE A 83 -1.76 1.93 -3.18
CA PHE A 83 -0.34 2.30 -3.28
C PHE A 83 0.35 2.53 -1.94
N LEU A 84 -0.41 2.77 -0.87
CA LEU A 84 0.12 2.83 0.49
C LEU A 84 0.17 1.44 1.14
N VAL A 85 -0.92 0.70 1.06
CA VAL A 85 -1.14 -0.56 1.78
C VAL A 85 -0.27 -1.69 1.25
N ILE A 86 -0.17 -1.85 -0.07
CA ILE A 86 0.55 -2.99 -0.66
C ILE A 86 2.06 -2.92 -0.39
N PRO A 87 2.75 -1.77 -0.59
CA PRO A 87 4.15 -1.65 -0.21
C PRO A 87 4.37 -1.84 1.29
N LEU A 88 3.48 -1.29 2.12
CA LEU A 88 3.55 -1.48 3.57
C LEU A 88 3.45 -2.96 3.96
N ALA A 89 2.45 -3.67 3.44
CA ALA A 89 2.27 -5.10 3.67
C ALA A 89 3.49 -5.92 3.23
N SER A 90 4.09 -5.54 2.10
CA SER A 90 5.30 -6.18 1.57
C SER A 90 6.51 -6.00 2.50
N ILE A 91 6.71 -4.77 3.01
CA ILE A 91 7.79 -4.46 3.96
C ILE A 91 7.58 -5.20 5.28
N LEU A 92 6.37 -5.17 5.84
CA LEU A 92 6.04 -5.87 7.08
C LEU A 92 6.27 -7.38 6.96
N THR A 93 5.91 -7.96 5.82
CA THR A 93 6.13 -9.39 5.55
C THR A 93 7.61 -9.72 5.43
N LEU A 94 8.40 -8.88 4.74
CA LEU A 94 9.84 -9.08 4.62
C LEU A 94 10.52 -9.03 5.99
N GLU A 95 10.19 -8.02 6.81
CA GLU A 95 10.74 -7.87 8.17
C GLU A 95 10.31 -9.02 9.09
N ALA A 96 9.09 -9.54 8.94
CA ALA A 96 8.63 -10.72 9.64
C ALA A 96 9.50 -11.95 9.31
N VAL A 97 9.81 -12.16 8.02
CA VAL A 97 10.71 -13.25 7.59
C VAL A 97 12.12 -13.04 8.15
N ARG A 98 12.66 -11.80 8.12
CA ARG A 98 13.98 -11.48 8.69
C ARG A 98 14.04 -11.79 10.18
N ALA A 99 13.02 -11.40 10.95
CA ALA A 99 12.94 -11.65 12.39
C ALA A 99 12.94 -13.15 12.73
N VAL A 100 12.29 -13.98 11.90
CA VAL A 100 12.22 -15.44 12.12
C VAL A 100 13.48 -16.16 11.62
N LYS A 101 14.05 -15.74 10.48
CA LYS A 101 15.18 -16.43 9.83
C LYS A 101 16.56 -15.88 10.21
N GLY A 102 16.63 -14.73 10.89
CA GLY A 102 17.89 -14.06 11.18
C GLY A 102 18.62 -13.55 9.95
N TRP A 103 17.89 -13.22 8.87
CA TRP A 103 18.49 -12.73 7.63
C TRP A 103 18.97 -11.29 7.76
N ASP A 104 20.27 -11.11 7.56
CA ASP A 104 20.88 -9.80 7.44
C ASP A 104 20.83 -9.33 5.99
N VAL A 105 19.84 -8.49 5.69
CA VAL A 105 19.70 -7.80 4.41
C VAL A 105 20.27 -6.40 4.58
N GLY A 106 21.59 -6.33 4.77
CA GLY A 106 22.41 -5.13 4.62
C GLY A 106 21.94 -3.87 5.33
N GLU A 107 21.31 -3.98 6.52
CA GLU A 107 20.95 -2.79 7.30
C GLU A 107 22.01 -2.40 8.33
N ASP A 108 23.06 -3.19 8.56
CA ASP A 108 24.16 -2.82 9.47
C ASP A 108 25.54 -3.30 8.94
N GLN A 109 26.25 -2.39 8.24
CA GLN A 109 27.70 -2.20 8.35
C GLN A 109 27.97 -0.74 8.66
#